data_AF-A0A098LH82-F1
#
_entry.id   AF-A0A098LH82-F1
#
_cell.length_a   1.000
_cell.length_b   1.000
_cell.length_c   1.000
_cell.angle_alpha   90.00
_cell.angle_beta   90.00
_cell.angle_gamma   90.00
#
_symmetry.space_group_name_H-M   'P 1'
#
loop_
_entity.id
_entity.type
_entity.pdbx_description
1 polymer ?
#
loop_
_entity_poly.entity_id
_entity_poly.type
_entity_poly.pdbx_seq_one_letter_code
_entity_poly.pdbx_strand_id
1 'polypeptide(L)'
;MSKIKLLLLCLCVGFYSCRSKDKFPEIDKNAWLDDKKACQNKREEMATDLINNKEQILGLKEEILLEKLGRPDKHDYQKRGRKIYSYYITPGKQCSLQNSDEGKKIVFEMNALGLIALITIQN
;
A
#
# COMPACT_ATOMS: atom_id res chain seq x y z
N MET A 1 8.43 -41.44 -32.07
CA MET A 1 7.63 -40.19 -32.00
C MET A 1 6.70 -40.09 -30.78
N SER A 2 6.43 -41.18 -30.03
CA SER A 2 5.50 -41.16 -28.87
C SER A 2 6.12 -40.60 -27.56
N LYS A 3 7.39 -40.94 -27.25
CA LYS A 3 8.03 -40.54 -25.97
C LYS A 3 8.35 -39.04 -25.85
N ILE A 4 8.65 -38.37 -26.98
CA ILE A 4 8.94 -36.93 -27.02
C ILE A 4 7.68 -36.09 -26.79
N LYS A 5 6.53 -36.51 -27.33
CA LYS A 5 5.23 -35.87 -27.05
C LYS A 5 4.80 -36.05 -25.59
N LEU A 6 5.11 -37.21 -25.00
CA LEU A 6 4.83 -37.48 -23.58
C LEU A 6 5.72 -36.65 -22.63
N LEU A 7 6.99 -36.45 -23.00
CA LEU A 7 7.92 -35.59 -22.25
C LEU A 7 7.53 -34.10 -22.32
N LEU A 8 7.07 -33.63 -23.49
CA LEU A 8 6.56 -32.27 -23.70
C LEU A 8 5.26 -32.00 -22.94
N LEU A 9 4.40 -33.01 -22.79
CA LEU A 9 3.14 -32.88 -22.03
C LEU A 9 3.38 -32.76 -20.51
N CYS A 10 4.40 -33.42 -19.97
CA CYS A 10 4.79 -33.28 -18.57
C CYS A 10 5.44 -31.92 -18.23
N LEU A 11 6.14 -31.30 -19.18
CA LEU A 11 6.82 -30.01 -18.95
C LEU A 11 5.83 -28.83 -18.85
N CYS A 12 4.63 -28.96 -19.41
CA CYS A 12 3.62 -27.89 -19.38
C CYS A 12 2.81 -27.78 -18.08
N VAL A 13 2.85 -28.79 -17.18
CA VAL A 13 2.02 -28.81 -15.96
C VAL A 13 2.68 -28.10 -14.77
N GLY A 14 3.94 -27.66 -14.91
CA GLY A 14 4.75 -27.11 -13.81
C GLY A 14 4.53 -25.63 -13.44
N PHE A 15 3.69 -24.87 -14.16
CA PHE A 15 3.62 -23.40 -14.01
C PHE A 15 2.32 -22.85 -13.39
N TYR A 16 1.59 -23.63 -12.59
CA TYR A 16 0.55 -23.07 -11.74
C TYR A 16 1.19 -22.42 -10.50
N SER A 17 1.61 -21.15 -10.62
CA SER A 17 1.95 -20.37 -9.44
C SER A 17 0.67 -20.05 -8.67
N CYS A 18 0.57 -20.57 -7.45
CA CYS A 18 -0.53 -20.25 -6.55
C CYS A 18 -0.26 -18.85 -5.98
N ARG A 19 -0.84 -17.80 -6.57
CA ARG A 19 -0.83 -16.45 -5.99
C ARG A 19 -1.90 -16.43 -4.90
N SER A 20 -1.49 -16.49 -3.62
CA SER A 20 -2.41 -16.26 -2.52
C SER A 20 -3.01 -14.85 -2.65
N LYS A 21 -4.34 -14.73 -2.54
CA LYS A 21 -5.01 -13.43 -2.52
C LYS A 21 -4.56 -12.70 -1.24
N ASP A 22 -3.82 -11.60 -1.39
CA ASP A 22 -3.40 -10.78 -0.24
C ASP A 22 -4.63 -10.31 0.51
N LYS A 23 -4.59 -10.34 1.85
CA LYS A 23 -5.71 -9.95 2.73
C LYS A 23 -5.91 -8.43 2.80
N PHE A 24 -5.37 -7.67 1.86
CA PHE A 24 -5.46 -6.21 1.89
C PHE A 24 -6.93 -5.78 1.69
N PRO A 25 -7.47 -4.85 2.51
CA PRO A 25 -8.85 -4.37 2.38
C PRO A 25 -9.16 -3.87 0.98
N GLU A 26 -10.39 -4.07 0.51
CA GLU A 26 -10.80 -3.48 -0.77
C GLU A 26 -10.85 -1.95 -0.63
N ILE A 27 -10.30 -1.26 -1.62
CA ILE A 27 -10.25 0.19 -1.71
C ILE A 27 -10.63 0.59 -3.13
N ASP A 28 -11.28 1.74 -3.28
CA ASP A 28 -11.42 2.36 -4.59
C ASP A 28 -10.06 2.96 -4.99
N LYS A 29 -9.24 2.10 -5.62
CA LYS A 29 -7.90 2.46 -6.07
C LYS A 29 -7.92 3.66 -7.03
N ASN A 30 -8.92 3.79 -7.88
CA ASN A 30 -8.99 4.90 -8.83
C ASN A 30 -9.26 6.20 -8.08
N ALA A 31 -10.28 6.21 -7.20
CA ALA A 31 -10.57 7.38 -6.37
C ALA A 31 -9.38 7.79 -5.50
N TRP A 32 -8.64 6.83 -4.93
CA TRP A 32 -7.46 7.07 -4.12
C TRP A 32 -6.32 7.74 -4.91
N LEU A 33 -6.05 7.23 -6.11
CA LEU A 33 -4.98 7.72 -6.99
C LEU A 33 -5.32 9.08 -7.60
N ASP A 34 -6.59 9.31 -7.93
CA ASP A 34 -7.08 10.58 -8.47
C ASP A 34 -7.04 11.70 -7.42
N ASP A 35 -7.26 11.36 -6.14
CA ASP A 35 -7.18 12.30 -5.02
C ASP A 35 -5.73 12.53 -4.54
N LYS A 36 -4.89 13.09 -5.41
CA LYS A 36 -3.49 13.40 -5.09
C LYS A 36 -3.39 14.22 -3.80
N LYS A 37 -2.61 13.74 -2.83
CA LYS A 37 -2.39 14.38 -1.52
C LYS A 37 -3.66 14.67 -0.70
N ALA A 38 -4.76 13.92 -0.96
CA ALA A 38 -6.06 14.08 -0.29
C ALA A 38 -6.75 15.44 -0.47
N CYS A 39 -6.45 16.16 -1.56
CA CYS A 39 -7.01 17.50 -1.79
C CYS A 39 -8.49 17.51 -2.15
N GLN A 40 -9.09 16.37 -2.46
CA GLN A 40 -10.49 16.19 -2.79
C GLN A 40 -11.29 15.49 -1.68
N ASN A 41 -10.71 15.26 -0.49
CA ASN A 41 -11.35 14.57 0.65
C ASN A 41 -11.83 13.13 0.38
N LYS A 42 -11.36 12.47 -0.69
CA LYS A 42 -11.84 11.11 -1.03
C LYS A 42 -11.14 10.03 -0.20
N ARG A 43 -9.97 10.32 0.37
CA ARG A 43 -9.14 9.34 1.08
C ARG A 43 -9.52 9.08 2.54
N GLU A 44 -10.28 9.95 3.19
CA GLU A 44 -10.53 9.87 4.64
C GLU A 44 -11.31 8.60 5.04
N GLU A 45 -12.38 8.29 4.32
CA GLU A 45 -13.19 7.09 4.54
C GLU A 45 -12.37 5.82 4.27
N MET A 46 -11.70 5.74 3.12
CA MET A 46 -10.81 4.61 2.79
C MET A 46 -9.69 4.43 3.83
N ALA A 47 -9.12 5.52 4.35
CA ALA A 47 -8.11 5.44 5.40
C ALA A 47 -8.68 4.90 6.72
N THR A 48 -9.93 5.22 7.02
CA THR A 48 -10.64 4.68 8.20
C THR A 48 -10.79 3.16 8.06
N ASP A 49 -11.16 2.68 6.88
CA ASP A 49 -11.24 1.24 6.60
C ASP A 49 -9.89 0.53 6.70
N LEU A 50 -8.81 1.15 6.21
CA LEU A 50 -7.45 0.62 6.36
C LEU A 50 -7.04 0.49 7.83
N ILE A 51 -7.38 1.47 8.68
CA ILE A 51 -7.09 1.41 10.12
C ILE A 51 -7.95 0.36 10.82
N ASN A 52 -9.24 0.30 10.51
CA ASN A 52 -10.15 -0.69 11.09
C ASN A 52 -9.74 -2.12 10.74
N ASN A 53 -9.09 -2.32 9.59
CA ASN A 53 -8.60 -3.61 9.12
C ASN A 53 -7.07 -3.75 9.18
N LYS A 54 -6.39 -2.96 10.02
CA LYS A 54 -4.91 -2.92 10.11
C LYS A 54 -4.27 -4.29 10.29
N GLU A 55 -4.92 -5.21 11.01
CA GLU A 55 -4.42 -6.56 11.27
C GLU A 55 -4.25 -7.39 9.98
N GLN A 56 -5.02 -7.07 8.93
CA GLN A 56 -4.87 -7.72 7.64
C GLN A 56 -3.69 -7.15 6.83
N ILE A 57 -3.20 -5.96 7.21
CA ILE A 57 -2.16 -5.20 6.51
C ILE A 57 -0.80 -5.39 7.20
N LEU A 58 -0.78 -5.52 8.53
CA LEU A 58 0.43 -5.80 9.29
C LEU A 58 1.10 -7.09 8.80
N GLY A 59 2.42 -7.05 8.63
CA GLY A 59 3.22 -8.15 8.11
C GLY A 59 3.17 -8.33 6.59
N LEU A 60 2.32 -7.60 5.87
CA LEU A 60 2.38 -7.56 4.40
C LEU A 60 3.65 -6.86 3.93
N LYS A 61 4.12 -7.23 2.74
CA LYS A 61 5.26 -6.56 2.12
C LYS A 61 4.87 -5.19 1.58
N GLU A 62 5.83 -4.27 1.56
CA GLU A 62 5.63 -2.91 1.05
C GLU A 62 5.19 -2.86 -0.42
N GLU A 63 5.51 -3.86 -1.24
CA GLU A 63 5.09 -3.89 -2.65
C GLU A 63 3.57 -4.02 -2.77
N ILE A 64 2.90 -4.71 -1.84
CA ILE A 64 1.43 -4.80 -1.81
C ILE A 64 0.84 -3.42 -1.52
N LEU A 65 1.45 -2.68 -0.60
CA LEU A 65 1.03 -1.32 -0.28
C LEU A 65 1.16 -0.39 -1.50
N LEU A 66 2.28 -0.48 -2.22
CA LEU A 66 2.51 0.28 -3.45
C LEU A 66 1.57 -0.16 -4.59
N GLU A 67 1.27 -1.46 -4.70
CA GLU A 67 0.32 -1.99 -5.67
C GLU A 67 -1.09 -1.43 -5.43
N LYS A 68 -1.50 -1.32 -4.16
CA LYS A 68 -2.85 -0.90 -3.76
C LYS A 68 -3.01 0.61 -3.71
N LEU A 69 -2.11 1.32 -3.02
CA LEU A 69 -2.23 2.76 -2.75
C LEU A 69 -1.39 3.63 -3.72
N GLY A 70 -0.55 3.03 -4.54
CA GLY A 70 0.38 3.76 -5.41
C GLY A 70 1.58 4.32 -4.65
N ARG A 71 2.21 5.33 -5.22
CA ARG A 71 3.38 5.98 -4.62
C ARG A 71 2.95 6.80 -3.39
N PRO A 72 3.69 6.73 -2.26
CA PRO A 72 3.40 7.56 -1.09
C PRO A 72 3.61 9.04 -1.37
N ASP A 73 2.85 9.88 -0.66
CA ASP A 73 2.99 11.34 -0.74
C ASP A 73 4.31 11.81 -0.11
N LYS A 74 4.76 11.12 0.95
CA LYS A 74 6.10 11.29 1.53
C LYS A 74 6.76 9.93 1.77
N HIS A 75 8.06 9.87 1.47
CA HIS A 75 8.90 8.71 1.71
C HIS A 75 10.12 9.15 2.50
N ASP A 76 10.19 8.71 3.75
CA ASP A 76 11.27 9.07 4.66
C ASP A 76 12.02 7.83 5.16
N TYR A 77 13.31 8.02 5.45
CA TYR A 77 14.14 7.04 6.14
C TYR A 77 14.47 7.57 7.54
N GLN A 78 14.09 6.85 8.60
CA GLN A 78 14.47 7.23 9.95
C GLN A 78 15.91 6.83 10.29
N LYS A 79 16.48 7.46 11.33
CA LYS A 79 17.83 7.23 11.87
C LYS A 79 18.16 5.77 12.24
N ARG A 80 17.19 4.85 12.23
CA ARG A 80 17.35 3.41 12.53
C ARG A 80 17.10 2.51 11.32
N GLY A 81 17.13 3.06 10.09
CA GLY A 81 16.90 2.28 8.87
C GLY A 81 15.44 1.85 8.68
N ARG A 82 14.49 2.40 9.46
CA ARG A 82 13.06 2.19 9.23
C ARG A 82 12.61 3.04 8.07
N LYS A 83 11.91 2.42 7.14
CA LYS A 83 11.35 3.05 5.95
C LYS A 83 9.91 3.45 6.25
N ILE A 84 9.55 4.67 5.90
CA ILE A 84 8.24 5.25 6.23
C ILE A 84 7.56 5.75 4.98
N TYR A 85 6.34 5.25 4.76
CA TYR A 85 5.44 5.75 3.74
C TYR A 85 4.30 6.52 4.41
N SER A 86 4.14 7.78 4.02
CA SER A 86 3.00 8.59 4.46
C SER A 86 2.10 8.92 3.28
N TYR A 87 0.80 8.81 3.50
CA TYR A 87 -0.25 9.24 2.58
C TYR A 87 -1.12 10.25 3.30
N TYR A 88 -1.34 11.42 2.72
CA TYR A 88 -2.34 12.35 3.22
C TYR A 88 -3.73 11.73 3.06
N ILE A 89 -4.59 11.98 4.05
CA ILE A 89 -5.96 11.48 4.11
C ILE A 89 -7.00 12.59 4.29
N THR A 90 -6.58 13.77 4.73
CA THR A 90 -7.39 15.00 4.71
C THR A 90 -6.65 16.13 3.98
N PRO A 91 -7.35 17.13 3.45
CA PRO A 91 -6.76 18.35 2.91
C PRO A 91 -6.02 19.13 4.00
N GLY A 92 -5.12 19.98 3.55
CA GLY A 92 -4.36 20.92 4.38
C GLY A 92 -3.39 21.72 3.52
N LYS A 93 -2.30 22.21 4.13
CA LYS A 93 -1.32 23.07 3.43
C LYS A 93 -0.70 22.41 2.19
N GLN A 94 -0.71 21.08 2.11
CA GLN A 94 -0.19 20.32 0.98
C GLN A 94 -1.00 20.52 -0.32
N CYS A 95 -2.21 21.08 -0.24
CA CYS A 95 -3.14 21.23 -1.36
C CYS A 95 -3.17 22.63 -2.00
N SER A 96 -2.86 23.66 -1.21
CA SER A 96 -2.81 25.10 -1.54
C SER A 96 -3.54 25.83 -0.42
N LEU A 97 -2.79 26.50 0.47
CA LEU A 97 -3.17 27.63 1.33
C LEU A 97 -1.93 27.98 2.18
N GLN A 98 -1.48 29.23 2.16
CA GLN A 98 -0.45 29.71 3.09
C GLN A 98 -1.10 29.98 4.45
N ASN A 99 -0.48 29.49 5.53
CA ASN A 99 -0.88 29.61 6.95
C ASN A 99 -1.80 28.53 7.55
N SER A 100 -1.92 27.33 6.95
CA SER A 100 -2.55 26.17 7.62
C SER A 100 -1.54 25.08 7.99
N ASP A 101 -1.92 24.18 8.90
CA ASP A 101 -1.18 22.94 9.17
C ASP A 101 -1.28 21.96 7.99
N GLU A 102 -0.46 20.90 8.02
CA GLU A 102 -0.63 19.78 7.09
C GLU A 102 -1.94 19.04 7.38
N GLY A 103 -2.52 18.45 6.34
CA GLY A 103 -3.61 17.51 6.54
C GLY A 103 -3.12 16.26 7.26
N LYS A 104 -4.06 15.55 7.90
CA LYS A 104 -3.79 14.27 8.53
C LYS A 104 -3.22 13.29 7.50
N LYS A 105 -2.39 12.39 7.98
CA LYS A 105 -1.75 11.34 7.19
C LYS A 105 -1.89 9.98 7.85
N ILE A 106 -2.09 8.95 7.04
CA ILE A 106 -1.85 7.57 7.45
C ILE A 106 -0.40 7.23 7.15
N VAL A 107 0.27 6.65 8.14
CA VAL A 107 1.70 6.35 8.12
C VAL A 107 1.91 4.86 8.29
N PHE A 108 2.63 4.27 7.33
CA PHE A 108 3.08 2.89 7.35
C PHE A 108 4.58 2.87 7.62
N GLU A 109 4.98 2.26 8.74
CA GLU A 109 6.40 2.00 9.01
C GLU A 109 6.72 0.55 8.67
N MET A 110 7.77 0.38 7.86
CA MET A 110 8.31 -0.93 7.53
C MET A 110 9.53 -1.26 8.40
N ASN A 111 9.65 -2.54 8.76
CA ASN A 111 10.86 -3.07 9.38
C ASN A 111 11.99 -3.25 8.34
N ALA A 112 13.16 -3.71 8.80
CA ALA A 112 14.33 -3.92 7.94
C ALA A 112 14.12 -4.99 6.84
N LEU A 113 13.08 -5.82 6.94
CA LEU A 113 12.71 -6.83 5.95
C LEU A 113 11.70 -6.31 4.91
N GLY A 114 11.30 -5.03 5.00
CA GLY A 114 10.29 -4.45 4.10
C GLY A 114 8.85 -4.86 4.45
N LEU A 115 8.61 -5.39 5.66
CA LEU A 115 7.27 -5.76 6.13
C LEU A 115 6.65 -4.61 6.93
N ILE A 116 5.36 -4.35 6.72
CA ILE A 116 4.61 -3.33 7.45
C ILE A 116 4.53 -3.74 8.93
N ALA A 117 5.15 -2.96 9.81
CA ALA A 117 5.26 -3.24 11.24
C ALA A 117 4.37 -2.34 12.10
N LEU A 118 4.05 -1.13 11.60
CA LEU A 118 3.21 -0.18 12.32
C LEU A 118 2.37 0.65 11.34
N ILE A 119 1.12 0.91 11.72
CA ILE A 119 0.19 1.78 11.00
C ILE A 119 -0.38 2.80 11.98
N THR A 120 -0.23 4.09 11.70
CA THR A 120 -0.70 5.18 12.58
C THR A 120 -1.34 6.32 11.80
N ILE A 121 -2.23 7.07 12.46
CA ILE A 121 -2.70 8.37 11.98
C ILE A 121 -1.88 9.46 12.66
N GLN A 122 -1.42 10.42 11.89
CA GLN A 122 -0.65 11.57 12.37
C GLN A 122 -1.24 12.86 11.80
N ASN A 123 -1.06 13.96 12.53
CA ASN A 123 -1.36 15.31 12.05
C ASN A 123 -0.12 15.93 11.38
#